data_AF-A0A849Q4M9-F1
#
_entry.id   AF-A0A849Q4M9-F1
#
_cell.length_a   1.000
_cell.length_b   1.000
_cell.length_c   1.000
_cell.angle_alpha   90.00
_cell.angle_beta   90.00
_cell.angle_gamma   90.00
#
_symmetry.space_group_name_H-M   'P 1'
#
loop_
_entity.id
_entity.type
_entity.pdbx_description
1 polymer ?
#
loop_
_entity_poly.entity_id
_entity_poly.type
_entity_poly.pdbx_seq_one_letter_code
_entity_poly.pdbx_strand_id
1 'polypeptide(L)'
;MNTATATGQEKTLRDLFMLSDKYRDPQGYVLAYDNAYRVGEAIVKDGNDIYLRAKNAALKSIEIMEEGMAGKLEMTKFEKGALADAKAALMALTDDQDTFMSDCMTKYKEEVKVFLPENYGL
;
A
#
# COMPACT_ATOMS: atom_id res chain seq x y z
N MET A 1 27.61 1.43 1.57
CA MET A 1 26.82 2.34 2.43
C MET A 1 27.70 3.04 3.47
N ASN A 2 28.44 2.32 4.32
CA ASN A 2 29.31 2.94 5.35
C ASN A 2 30.31 3.98 4.81
N THR A 3 31.01 3.68 3.71
CA THR A 3 31.93 4.64 3.08
C THR A 3 31.21 5.91 2.62
N ALA A 4 29.99 5.79 2.09
CA ALA A 4 29.21 6.96 1.67
C ALA A 4 28.83 7.84 2.87
N THR A 5 28.45 7.24 4.00
CA THR A 5 28.23 8.00 5.24
C THR A 5 29.50 8.66 5.75
N ALA A 6 30.62 7.94 5.75
CA ALA A 6 31.91 8.48 6.21
C ALA A 6 32.42 9.63 5.33
N THR A 7 31.97 9.71 4.07
CA THR A 7 32.34 10.78 3.13
C THR A 7 31.23 11.81 2.88
N GLY A 8 30.12 11.76 3.62
CA GLY A 8 29.00 12.71 3.49
C GLY A 8 28.18 12.58 2.18
N GLN A 9 28.22 11.40 1.55
CA GLN A 9 27.56 11.07 0.28
C GLN A 9 26.36 10.12 0.46
N GLU A 10 25.91 9.88 1.69
CA GLU A 10 24.86 8.90 1.98
C GLU A 10 23.52 9.23 1.34
N LYS A 11 23.12 10.52 1.28
CA LYS A 11 21.88 10.94 0.63
C LYS A 11 21.95 10.73 -0.89
N THR A 12 23.08 11.09 -1.50
CA THR A 12 23.33 10.83 -2.92
C THR A 12 23.23 9.35 -3.23
N LEU A 13 23.90 8.48 -2.46
CA LEU A 13 23.85 7.04 -2.67
C LEU A 13 22.44 6.47 -2.46
N ARG A 14 21.71 6.91 -1.43
CA ARG A 14 20.31 6.52 -1.20
C ARG A 14 19.42 6.91 -2.38
N ASP A 15 19.57 8.13 -2.89
CA ASP A 15 18.76 8.64 -3.99
C ASP A 15 19.05 7.86 -5.28
N LEU A 16 20.31 7.45 -5.51
CA LEU A 16 20.68 6.57 -6.61
C LEU A 16 20.02 5.19 -6.50
N PHE A 17 20.01 4.57 -5.31
CA PHE A 17 19.33 3.29 -5.09
C PHE A 17 17.81 3.39 -5.24
N MET A 18 17.21 4.49 -4.81
CA MET A 18 15.78 4.70 -5.03
C MET A 18 15.49 4.88 -6.52
N LEU A 19 16.26 5.72 -7.21
CA LEU A 19 16.00 6.07 -8.61
C LEU A 19 16.28 4.90 -9.57
N SER A 20 17.18 3.96 -9.23
CA SER A 20 17.47 2.80 -10.07
C SER A 20 16.25 1.93 -10.33
N ASP A 21 15.36 1.81 -9.34
CA ASP A 21 14.21 0.90 -9.41
C ASP A 21 12.85 1.62 -9.30
N LYS A 22 12.81 2.91 -8.97
CA LYS A 22 11.54 3.66 -8.77
C LYS A 22 10.55 3.51 -9.92
N TYR A 23 11.02 3.50 -11.17
CA TYR A 23 10.15 3.41 -12.36
C TYR A 23 10.15 2.04 -13.03
N ARG A 24 10.77 1.04 -12.39
CA ARG A 24 10.89 -0.30 -12.96
C ARG A 24 9.57 -1.07 -12.92
N ASP A 25 8.79 -0.84 -11.87
CA ASP A 25 7.50 -1.47 -11.63
C ASP A 25 6.72 -0.68 -10.55
N PRO A 26 5.39 -0.85 -10.44
CA PRO A 26 4.58 -0.16 -9.44
C PRO A 26 4.97 -0.45 -7.97
N GLN A 27 5.51 -1.64 -7.68
CA GLN A 27 5.92 -2.02 -6.32
C GLN A 27 7.15 -1.22 -5.90
N GLY A 28 8.15 -1.11 -6.80
CA GLY A 28 9.31 -0.24 -6.62
C GLY A 28 8.92 1.24 -6.48
N TYR A 29 7.91 1.69 -7.23
CA TYR A 29 7.43 3.07 -7.17
C TYR A 29 6.83 3.41 -5.79
N VAL A 30 5.98 2.54 -5.23
CA VAL A 30 5.35 2.76 -3.91
C VAL A 30 6.38 2.68 -2.78
N LEU A 31 7.39 1.80 -2.89
CA LEU A 31 8.43 1.61 -1.87
C LEU A 31 9.55 2.66 -1.91
N ALA A 32 9.61 3.51 -2.94
CA ALA A 32 10.51 4.65 -2.96
C ALA A 32 10.33 5.48 -1.68
N TYR A 33 11.41 5.86 -1.00
CA TYR A 33 11.34 6.35 0.38
C TYR A 33 10.42 7.56 0.58
N ASP A 34 10.29 8.41 -0.44
CA ASP A 34 9.41 9.56 -0.46
C ASP A 34 7.93 9.14 -0.51
N ASN A 35 7.61 8.14 -1.32
CA ASN A 35 6.27 7.55 -1.40
C ASN A 35 5.94 6.70 -0.17
N ALA A 36 6.89 5.92 0.33
CA ALA A 36 6.72 5.12 1.54
C ALA A 36 6.41 5.99 2.77
N TYR A 37 7.04 7.17 2.87
CA TYR A 37 6.74 8.15 3.92
C TYR A 37 5.28 8.64 3.82
N ARG A 38 4.79 8.97 2.61
CA ARG A 38 3.39 9.37 2.39
C ARG A 38 2.39 8.29 2.79
N VAL A 39 2.71 7.01 2.54
CA VAL A 39 1.90 5.89 3.04
C VAL A 39 1.92 5.84 4.57
N GLY A 40 3.08 6.05 5.19
CA GLY A 40 3.20 6.17 6.64
C GLY A 40 2.32 7.28 7.23
N GLU A 41 2.28 8.45 6.59
CA GLU A 41 1.40 9.56 6.99
C GLU A 41 -0.09 9.18 6.92
N ALA A 42 -0.50 8.43 5.89
CA ALA A 42 -1.86 7.94 5.77
C ALA A 42 -2.24 6.92 6.86
N ILE A 43 -1.29 6.10 7.30
CA ILE A 43 -1.48 5.13 8.40
C ILE A 43 -1.65 5.86 9.73
N VAL A 44 -0.76 6.79 10.07
CA VAL A 44 -0.76 7.41 11.42
C VAL A 44 -1.96 8.33 11.64
N LYS A 45 -2.62 8.79 10.58
CA LYS A 45 -3.85 9.59 10.66
C LYS A 45 -4.95 8.91 11.48
N ASP A 46 -5.10 7.59 11.32
CA ASP A 46 -6.11 6.76 12.00
C ASP A 46 -5.43 5.64 12.82
N GLY A 47 -4.28 5.94 13.43
CA GLY A 47 -3.36 4.92 13.97
C GLY A 47 -3.91 3.98 15.04
N ASN A 48 -5.01 4.36 15.72
CA ASN A 48 -5.69 3.54 16.73
C ASN A 48 -6.70 2.54 16.13
N ASP A 49 -7.13 2.75 14.89
CA ASP A 49 -8.04 1.87 14.17
C ASP A 49 -7.21 1.02 13.18
N ILE A 50 -7.09 -0.28 13.47
CA ILE A 50 -6.22 -1.17 12.71
C ILE A 50 -6.73 -1.42 11.30
N TYR A 51 -8.04 -1.35 11.11
CA TYR A 51 -8.68 -1.52 9.82
C TYR A 51 -8.57 -0.24 8.99
N LEU A 52 -9.01 0.89 9.54
CA LEU A 52 -9.08 2.16 8.84
C LEU A 52 -7.67 2.64 8.43
N ARG A 53 -6.67 2.48 9.31
CA ARG A 53 -5.28 2.80 8.94
C ARG A 53 -4.75 1.95 7.79
N ALA A 54 -5.16 0.67 7.70
CA ALA A 54 -4.76 -0.22 6.61
C ALA A 54 -5.49 0.13 5.31
N LYS A 55 -6.79 0.45 5.38
CA LYS A 55 -7.58 0.96 4.25
C LYS A 55 -6.98 2.25 3.70
N ASN A 56 -6.62 3.19 4.58
CA ASN A 56 -5.96 4.44 4.21
C ASN A 56 -4.61 4.19 3.50
N ALA A 57 -3.80 3.25 4.00
CA ALA A 57 -2.54 2.89 3.38
C ALA A 57 -2.75 2.33 1.96
N ALA A 58 -3.75 1.46 1.78
CA ALA A 58 -4.09 0.88 0.49
C ALA A 58 -4.55 1.96 -0.51
N LEU A 59 -5.48 2.84 -0.11
CA LEU A 59 -5.96 3.94 -0.94
C LEU A 59 -4.84 4.94 -1.29
N LYS A 60 -3.96 5.26 -0.32
CA LYS A 60 -2.81 6.13 -0.57
C LYS A 60 -1.81 5.51 -1.55
N SER A 61 -1.59 4.19 -1.47
CA SER A 61 -0.73 3.48 -2.42
C SER A 61 -1.28 3.53 -3.84
N ILE A 62 -2.61 3.44 -4.00
CA ILE A 62 -3.28 3.61 -5.30
C ILE A 62 -3.09 5.03 -5.82
N GLU A 63 -3.34 6.05 -5.00
CA GLU A 63 -3.13 7.47 -5.37
C GLU A 63 -1.70 7.72 -5.85
N ILE A 64 -0.70 7.21 -5.13
CA ILE A 64 0.72 7.30 -5.49
C ILE A 64 0.98 6.65 -6.87
N MET A 65 0.43 5.47 -7.13
CA MET A 65 0.60 4.81 -8.44
C MET A 65 -0.10 5.59 -9.57
N GLU A 66 -1.29 6.15 -9.33
CA GLU A 66 -2.00 6.99 -10.31
C GLU A 66 -1.21 8.26 -10.66
N GLU A 67 -0.62 8.93 -9.67
CA GLU A 67 0.30 10.06 -9.88
C GLU A 67 1.55 9.64 -10.67
N GLY A 68 2.11 8.47 -10.34
CA GLY A 68 3.25 7.90 -11.06
C GLY A 68 2.95 7.65 -12.53
N MET A 69 1.77 7.09 -12.82
CA MET A 69 1.26 6.80 -14.17
C MET A 69 1.01 8.07 -15.00
N ALA A 70 0.66 9.18 -14.36
CA ALA A 70 0.57 10.49 -15.02
C ALA A 70 1.96 11.06 -15.36
N GLY A 71 3.01 10.53 -14.73
CA GLY A 71 4.40 10.88 -14.95
C GLY A 71 5.16 9.84 -15.80
N LYS A 72 6.20 9.24 -15.20
CA LYS A 72 7.17 8.35 -15.89
C LYS A 72 6.95 6.86 -15.59
N LEU A 73 6.04 6.50 -14.68
CA LEU A 73 5.78 5.10 -14.37
C LEU A 73 4.97 4.48 -15.51
N GLU A 74 5.57 3.54 -16.22
CA GLU A 74 4.89 2.80 -17.26
C GLU A 74 4.17 1.58 -16.67
N MET A 75 2.88 1.46 -17.01
CA MET A 75 2.05 0.31 -16.67
C MET A 75 1.28 -0.13 -17.91
N THR A 76 1.12 -1.43 -18.07
CA THR A 76 0.31 -2.04 -19.13
C THR A 76 -1.17 -1.68 -18.95
N LYS A 77 -1.95 -1.82 -20.04
CA LYS A 77 -3.41 -1.62 -19.96
C LYS A 77 -4.07 -2.56 -18.94
N PHE A 78 -3.55 -3.77 -18.80
CA PHE A 78 -4.03 -4.76 -17.84
C PHE A 78 -3.82 -4.29 -16.40
N GLU A 79 -2.61 -3.85 -16.06
CA GLU A 79 -2.30 -3.36 -14.72
C GLU A 79 -3.12 -2.11 -14.36
N LYS A 80 -3.35 -1.21 -15.32
CA LYS A 80 -4.23 -0.05 -15.13
C LYS A 80 -5.67 -0.44 -14.82
N GLY A 81 -6.19 -1.45 -15.53
CA GLY A 81 -7.53 -2.01 -15.27
C GLY A 81 -7.62 -2.61 -13.87
N ALA A 82 -6.66 -3.46 -13.51
CA ALA A 82 -6.61 -4.07 -12.18
C ALA A 82 -6.49 -3.03 -11.05
N LEU A 83 -5.72 -1.96 -11.25
CA LEU A 83 -5.61 -0.86 -10.29
C LEU A 83 -6.94 -0.12 -10.10
N ALA A 84 -7.66 0.15 -11.19
CA ALA A 84 -8.96 0.81 -11.16
C ALA A 84 -10.01 -0.06 -10.44
N ASP A 85 -10.03 -1.37 -10.71
CA ASP A 85 -10.92 -2.32 -10.04
C ASP A 85 -10.63 -2.40 -8.54
N ALA A 86 -9.34 -2.46 -8.15
CA ALA A 86 -8.92 -2.45 -6.76
C ALA A 86 -9.32 -1.14 -6.04
N LYS A 87 -9.18 0.01 -6.71
CA LYS A 87 -9.63 1.31 -6.19
C LYS A 87 -11.12 1.32 -5.91
N ALA A 88 -11.92 0.88 -6.89
CA ALA A 88 -13.37 0.81 -6.74
C ALA A 88 -13.78 -0.12 -5.58
N ALA A 89 -13.15 -1.30 -5.49
CA ALA A 89 -13.41 -2.23 -4.40
C ALA A 89 -13.06 -1.65 -3.03
N LEU A 90 -11.90 -1.01 -2.87
CA LEU A 90 -11.48 -0.41 -1.60
C LEU A 90 -12.34 0.80 -1.19
N MET A 91 -12.75 1.62 -2.16
CA MET A 91 -13.65 2.76 -1.90
C MET A 91 -15.08 2.31 -1.53
N ALA A 92 -15.51 1.13 -2.00
CA ALA A 92 -16.81 0.56 -1.67
C ALA A 92 -16.87 -0.09 -0.28
N LEU A 93 -15.71 -0.34 0.36
CA LEU A 93 -15.69 -0.83 1.72
C LEU A 93 -16.25 0.23 2.69
N THR A 94 -16.90 -0.22 3.76
CA THR A 94 -17.32 0.63 4.89
C THR A 94 -16.11 1.30 5.57
N ASP A 95 -16.32 2.41 6.27
CA ASP A 95 -15.31 2.97 7.18
C ASP A 95 -15.45 2.42 8.61
N ASP A 96 -16.54 1.71 8.91
CA ASP A 96 -16.80 1.09 10.20
C ASP A 96 -16.09 -0.27 10.33
N GLN A 97 -15.11 -0.34 11.24
CA GLN A 97 -14.31 -1.55 11.45
C GLN A 97 -15.17 -2.76 11.83
N ASP A 98 -16.15 -2.59 12.71
CA ASP A 98 -16.94 -3.72 13.22
C ASP A 98 -17.82 -4.33 12.11
N THR A 99 -18.43 -3.50 11.27
CA THR A 99 -19.18 -3.93 10.10
C THR A 99 -18.27 -4.68 9.12
N PHE A 100 -17.10 -4.12 8.79
CA PHE A 100 -16.13 -4.79 7.91
C PHE A 100 -15.72 -6.16 8.46
N MET A 101 -15.38 -6.22 9.74
CA MET A 101 -14.97 -7.47 10.39
C MET A 101 -16.10 -8.50 10.37
N SER A 102 -17.33 -8.13 10.75
CA SER A 102 -18.49 -9.02 10.73
C SER A 102 -18.77 -9.60 9.35
N ASP A 103 -18.74 -8.77 8.31
CA ASP A 103 -18.98 -9.19 6.93
C ASP A 103 -17.89 -10.14 6.44
N CYS A 104 -16.62 -9.82 6.70
CA CYS A 104 -15.49 -10.69 6.36
C CYS A 104 -15.54 -12.01 7.12
N MET A 105 -15.89 -12.00 8.41
CA MET A 105 -16.00 -13.23 9.22
C MET A 105 -17.06 -14.18 8.65
N THR A 106 -18.23 -13.65 8.28
CA THR A 106 -19.30 -14.43 7.65
C THR A 106 -18.83 -15.00 6.32
N LYS A 107 -18.32 -14.14 5.43
CA LYS A 107 -17.87 -14.51 4.09
C LYS A 107 -16.79 -15.59 4.12
N TYR A 108 -15.73 -15.39 4.90
CA TYR A 108 -14.60 -16.32 4.87
C TYR A 108 -14.86 -17.62 5.63
N LYS A 109 -15.80 -17.65 6.59
CA LYS A 109 -16.31 -18.92 7.16
C LYS A 109 -17.00 -19.77 6.11
N GLU A 110 -17.74 -19.15 5.19
CA GLU A 110 -18.45 -19.84 4.11
C GLU A 110 -17.50 -20.25 2.97
N GLU A 111 -16.61 -19.35 2.55
CA GLU A 111 -15.75 -19.55 1.38
C GLU A 111 -14.48 -20.37 1.69
N VAL A 112 -13.93 -20.27 2.90
CA VAL A 112 -12.62 -20.86 3.26
C VAL A 112 -12.80 -21.92 4.34
N LYS A 113 -12.90 -23.19 3.93
CA LYS A 113 -13.17 -24.34 4.83
C LYS A 113 -12.18 -24.53 5.99
N VAL A 114 -10.96 -24.01 5.84
CA VAL A 114 -9.88 -24.12 6.84
C VAL A 114 -9.72 -22.85 7.66
N PHE A 115 -10.60 -21.86 7.48
CA PHE A 115 -10.58 -20.63 8.27
C PHE A 115 -11.15 -20.90 9.67
N LEU A 116 -10.31 -20.66 10.67
CA LEU A 116 -10.59 -20.88 12.09
C LEU A 116 -10.50 -19.52 12.83
N PRO A 117 -11.63 -18.87 13.12
CA PRO A 117 -11.70 -17.60 13.88
C PRO A 117 -10.87 -17.59 15.18
N GLU A 118 -10.81 -18.74 15.85
CA GLU A 118 -10.11 -18.93 17.11
C GLU A 118 -8.60 -18.65 17.01
N ASN A 119 -8.00 -18.79 15.81
CA ASN A 119 -6.59 -18.44 15.58
C ASN A 119 -6.31 -16.94 15.76
N TYR A 120 -7.35 -16.11 15.69
CA TYR A 120 -7.30 -14.66 15.80
C TYR A 120 -7.92 -14.16 17.11
N GLY A 121 -8.36 -15.07 18.00
CA GLY A 121 -9.08 -14.73 19.22
C GLY A 121 -10.50 -14.21 18.98
N LEU A 122 -11.11 -14.59 17.85
CA LEU A 122 -12.45 -14.18 17.39
C LEU A 122 -13.46 -15.32 17.48
#